data_AF-T0YRD8-F1
#
_entry.id   AF-T0YRD8-F1
#
_cell.length_a   1.000
_cell.length_b   1.000
_cell.length_c   1.000
_cell.angle_alpha   90.00
_cell.angle_beta   90.00
_cell.angle_gamma   90.00
#
_symmetry.space_group_name_H-M   'P 1'
#
loop_
_entity.id
_entity.type
_entity.pdbx_description
1 polymer ?
#
loop_
_entity_poly.entity_id
_entity_poly.type
_entity_poly.pdbx_seq_one_letter_code
_entity_poly.pdbx_strand_id
1 'polypeptide(L)' 'MKRRVPVVLVLIIALFLSAVPIAYAAPPHVVIFILENKNFSQIIGNPEAPFLNKIAKNNMIMTNYHSMTHPSLPNY' A
#
# COMPACT_ATOMS: atom_id res chain seq x y z
N MET A 1 -47.63 -34.06 -5.61
CA MET A 1 -46.82 -33.55 -6.75
C MET A 1 -45.37 -33.35 -6.32
N LYS A 2 -44.44 -34.25 -6.69
CA LYS A 2 -43.00 -34.05 -6.43
C LYS A 2 -42.44 -33.08 -7.47
N ARG A 3 -42.10 -31.85 -7.07
CA ARG A 3 -41.44 -30.86 -7.94
C ARG A 3 -40.04 -31.39 -8.28
N ARG A 4 -39.87 -31.92 -9.49
CA ARG A 4 -38.56 -32.30 -10.01
C ARG A 4 -37.87 -31.02 -10.46
N VAL A 5 -36.86 -30.57 -9.71
CA VAL A 5 -35.97 -29.49 -10.15
C VAL A 5 -35.25 -29.99 -11.40
N PRO A 6 -35.33 -29.31 -12.55
CA PRO A 6 -34.71 -29.80 -13.78
C PRO A 6 -33.19 -29.75 -13.62
N VAL A 7 -32.53 -30.90 -13.78
CA VAL A 7 -31.07 -31.07 -13.68
C VAL A 7 -30.31 -30.08 -14.59
N VAL A 8 -30.93 -29.67 -15.70
CA VAL A 8 -30.45 -28.64 -16.63
C VAL A 8 -30.26 -27.28 -15.94
N LEU A 9 -31.16 -26.89 -15.03
CA LEU A 9 -31.08 -25.61 -14.33
C LEU A 9 -29.95 -25.61 -13.28
N VAL A 10 -29.67 -26.76 -12.66
CA VAL A 10 -28.54 -26.92 -11.72
C VAL A 10 -27.20 -26.89 -12.47
N LEU A 11 -27.13 -27.50 -13.66
CA LEU A 11 -25.92 -27.50 -14.49
C LEU A 11 -25.57 -26.11 -15.05
N ILE A 12 -26.57 -25.30 -15.43
CA ILE A 12 -26.34 -23.93 -15.91
C ILE A 12 -25.75 -23.03 -14.81
N ILE A 13 -26.22 -23.19 -13.56
CA ILE A 13 -25.69 -22.45 -12.42
C ILE A 13 -24.25 -22.88 -12.09
N ALA A 14 -23.95 -24.18 -12.16
CA ALA A 14 -22.60 -24.69 -11.95
C ALA A 14 -21.60 -24.21 -13.02
N LEU A 15 -22.05 -24.07 -14.29
CA LEU A 15 -21.21 -23.59 -15.39
C LEU A 15 -20.83 -22.10 -15.27
N PHE A 16 -21.66 -21.29 -14.59
CA PHE A 16 -21.36 -19.87 -14.31
C PHE A 16 -20.47 -19.67 -13.08
N LEU A 17 -20.33 -20.68 -12.20
CA LEU A 17 -19.55 -20.56 -10.96
C LEU A 17 -18.08 -20.98 -11.11
N SER A 18 -17.68 -21.60 -12.22
CA SER A 18 -16.41 -22.31 -12.36
C SER A 18 -15.24 -21.51 -12.95
N ALA A 19 -15.32 -20.19 -13.09
CA ALA A 19 -14.17 -19.40 -13.57
C ALA A 19 -14.17 -17.95 -13.07
N VAL A 20 -14.12 -17.73 -11.76
CA VAL A 20 -13.61 -16.46 -11.24
C VAL A 20 -12.09 -16.62 -11.09
N PRO A 21 -11.27 -16.02 -11.97
CA PRO A 21 -9.83 -16.02 -11.76
C PRO A 21 -9.55 -15.28 -10.45
N ILE A 22 -9.02 -15.98 -9.46
CA ILE A 22 -8.39 -15.33 -8.31
C ILE A 22 -7.08 -14.76 -8.83
N ALA A 23 -7.13 -13.52 -9.33
CA ALA A 23 -5.93 -12.77 -9.64
C ALA A 23 -5.20 -12.52 -8.32
N TYR A 24 -4.12 -13.27 -8.08
CA TYR A 24 -3.22 -12.97 -6.98
C TYR A 24 -2.48 -11.69 -7.35
N ALA A 25 -2.83 -10.57 -6.70
CA ALA A 25 -2.08 -9.35 -6.86
C ALA A 25 -0.64 -9.62 -6.39
N ALA A 26 0.34 -9.34 -7.25
CA ALA A 26 1.74 -9.37 -6.82
C ALA A 26 1.91 -8.46 -5.61
N PRO A 27 2.77 -8.82 -4.64
CA PRO A 27 3.07 -7.93 -3.53
C PRO A 27 3.49 -6.54 -4.04
N PRO A 28 3.03 -5.46 -3.41
CA PRO A 28 3.45 -4.12 -3.80
C PRO A 28 4.97 -3.98 -3.63
N HIS A 29 5.62 -3.29 -4.57
CA HIS A 29 7.00 -2.90 -4.40
C HIS A 29 7.12 -1.80 -3.34
N VAL A 30 8.08 -1.94 -2.43
CA VAL A 30 8.38 -0.95 -1.41
C VAL A 30 9.72 -0.30 -1.73
N VAL A 31 9.75 1.02 -1.74
CA VAL A 31 10.98 1.81 -1.89
C VAL A 31 11.14 2.65 -0.63
N ILE A 32 12.31 2.53 -0.01
CA ILE A 32 12.69 3.32 1.16
C ILE A 32 13.77 4.31 0.73
N PHE A 33 13.55 5.57 1.04
CA PHE A 33 14.49 6.66 0.76
C PHE A 33 14.79 7.39 2.07
N ILE A 34 16.08 7.47 2.42
CA ILE A 34 16.55 8.05 3.68
C ILE A 34 17.34 9.32 3.36
N LEU A 35 17.00 10.41 4.05
CA LEU A 35 17.74 11.67 3.99
C LEU A 35 18.69 11.76 5.18
N GLU A 36 19.98 11.62 4.91
CA GLU A 36 20.99 11.77 5.94
C GLU A 36 21.03 13.22 6.46
N ASN A 37 21.13 13.38 7.78
CA ASN A 37 21.33 14.67 8.45
C ASN A 37 20.31 15.76 8.07
N LYS A 38 19.04 15.37 7.81
CA LYS A 38 17.93 16.30 7.58
C LYS A 38 16.88 16.16 8.67
N ASN A 39 16.64 17.25 9.38
CA ASN A 39 15.55 17.40 10.32
C ASN A 39 14.23 17.64 9.58
N PHE A 40 13.11 17.26 10.22
CA PHE A 40 11.76 17.45 9.70
C PHE A 40 11.49 18.89 9.24
N SER A 41 11.86 19.88 10.06
CA SER A 41 11.66 21.31 9.78
C SER A 41 12.51 21.85 8.63
N GLN A 42 13.57 21.13 8.23
CA GLN A 42 14.37 21.50 7.06
C GLN A 42 13.71 21.06 5.74
N ILE A 43 12.71 20.17 5.81
CA ILE A 43 12.02 19.63 4.64
C ILE A 43 10.58 20.17 4.55
N ILE A 44 9.77 19.99 5.59
CA ILE A 44 8.34 20.34 5.53
C ILE A 44 8.17 21.86 5.54
N GLY A 45 7.48 22.37 4.51
CA GLY A 45 7.30 23.80 4.26
C GLY A 45 8.46 24.48 3.51
N ASN A 46 9.58 23.78 3.28
CA ASN A 46 10.75 24.38 2.60
C ASN A 46 10.52 24.50 1.08
N PRO A 47 10.53 25.72 0.49
CA PRO A 47 10.37 25.91 -0.95
C PRO A 47 11.48 25.27 -1.79
N GLU A 48 12.67 25.02 -1.22
CA GLU A 48 13.78 24.34 -1.88
C GLU A 48 13.62 22.80 -1.91
N ALA A 49 12.62 22.24 -1.21
CA ALA A 49 12.28 20.82 -1.20
C ALA A 49 10.89 20.54 -1.83
N PRO A 50 10.60 21.01 -3.07
CA PRO A 50 9.24 21.00 -3.61
C PRO A 50 8.69 19.58 -3.83
N PHE A 51 9.54 18.64 -4.21
CA PHE A 51 9.15 17.25 -4.45
C PHE A 51 8.72 16.54 -3.14
N LEU A 52 9.52 16.68 -2.08
CA LEU A 52 9.22 16.07 -0.79
C LEU A 52 7.96 16.68 -0.17
N ASN A 53 7.78 18.00 -0.28
CA ASN A 53 6.56 18.68 0.16
C ASN A 53 5.32 18.22 -0.61
N LYS A 54 5.43 17.96 -1.92
CA LYS A 54 4.34 17.41 -2.72
C LYS A 54 3.95 16.00 -2.24
N ILE A 55 4.92 15.13 -1.96
CA ILE A 55 4.64 13.79 -1.43
C ILE A 55 3.99 13.90 -0.06
N ALA A 56 4.56 14.70 0.83
CA ALA A 56 4.05 14.89 2.19
C ALA A 56 2.59 15.38 2.20
N LYS A 57 2.24 16.33 1.33
CA LYS A 57 0.87 16.87 1.23
C LYS A 57 -0.16 15.82 0.76
N ASN A 58 0.27 14.87 -0.07
CA ASN A 58 -0.61 13.89 -0.71
C ASN A 58 -0.66 12.55 0.03
N ASN A 59 0.08 12.40 1.13
CA ASN A 59 0.22 11.14 1.86
C ASN A 59 0.20 11.37 3.37
N MET A 60 0.39 10.30 4.13
CA MET A 60 0.50 10.37 5.58
C MET A 60 1.89 10.90 5.99
N ILE A 61 1.90 11.76 7.02
CA ILE A 61 3.12 12.27 7.64
C ILE A 61 3.12 11.82 9.10
N MET A 62 4.25 11.27 9.56
CA MET A 62 4.46 10.90 10.96
C MET A 62 5.15 12.05 11.70
N THR A 63 4.37 12.98 12.27
CA THR A 63 4.90 14.19 12.94
C THR A 63 5.47 13.93 14.34
N ASN A 64 5.23 12.75 14.92
CA ASN A 64 5.73 12.34 16.24
C ASN A 64 6.61 11.07 16.15
N TYR A 65 7.40 10.96 15.07
CA TYR A 65 8.37 9.89 14.90
C TYR A 65 9.76 10.38 15.29
N HIS A 66 10.41 9.69 16.24
CA HIS A 66 11.70 10.07 16.81
C HIS A 66 12.68 8.90 16.74
N SER A 67 13.98 9.19 16.67
CA SER A 67 15.00 8.16 16.77
C SER A 67 15.08 7.63 18.21
N MET A 68 15.41 6.33 18.36
CA MET A 68 15.62 5.75 19.69
C MET A 68 16.89 6.31 20.36
N THR A 69 17.91 6.64 19.56
CA THR A 69 19.20 7.17 20.03
C THR A 69 19.70 8.28 19.10
N HIS A 70 20.68 9.05 19.58
CA HIS A 70 21.44 10.02 18.80
C HIS A 70 22.88 10.07 19.36
N PRO A 71 23.95 10.12 18.54
CA PRO A 71 23.99 10.21 17.07
C PRO A 71 23.69 8.88 16.36
N SER A 72 23.69 8.92 15.02
CA SER A 72 23.65 7.74 14.15
C SER A 72 24.76 6.76 14.50
N LEU A 73 24.54 5.45 14.30
CA LEU A 73 25.63 4.47 14.38
C LEU A 73 26.69 4.77 13.31
N PRO A 74 27.99 4.56 13.60
CA PRO A 74 29.08 4.99 12.74
C PRO A 74 29.22 4.25 11.40
N ASN A 75 28.32 3.33 11.05
CA ASN A 75 28.19 2.77 9.69
C ASN A 75 26.86 2.03 9.54
N TYR A 76 26.23 2.19 8.38
CA TYR A 76 25.15 1.35 7.86
C TYR A 76 25.73 0.24 6.99
#